data_AF-A0A8J8PHZ4-F1
#
_entry.id   AF-A0A8J8PHZ4-F1
#
_cell.length_a   1.000
_cell.length_b   1.000
_cell.length_c   1.000
_cell.angle_alpha   90.00
_cell.angle_beta   90.00
_cell.angle_gamma   90.00
#
_symmetry.space_group_name_H-M   'P 1'
#
loop_
_entity.id
_entity.type
_entity.pdbx_description
1 polymer ?
#
loop_
_entity_poly.entity_id
_entity_poly.type
_entity_poly.pdbx_seq_one_letter_code
_entity_poly.pdbx_strand_id
1 'polypeptide(L)'
;GLLLYAFVPAISIVDVTVVFEISYAIFAFTSALMPFIKKDLFNRIVPVKMRIGRIPIVSLIGFPVFGFLLYALTMTWGNPVLLPINVPTLVSLGVIYVSGIIIFLTSYFINSRRGIQMKLLFSEIPPE
;
A
#
# COMPACT_ATOMS: atom_id res chain seq x y z
N GLY A 1 -16.14 10.05 -4.47
CA GLY A 1 -15.76 10.01 -5.89
C GLY A 1 -16.73 10.80 -6.73
N LEU A 2 -17.84 10.19 -7.16
CA LEU A 2 -18.80 10.77 -8.11
C LEU A 2 -19.40 12.13 -7.70
N LEU A 3 -19.81 12.29 -6.43
CA LEU A 3 -20.41 13.54 -5.94
C LEU A 3 -19.40 14.70 -5.86
N LEU A 4 -18.13 14.42 -5.52
CA LEU A 4 -17.07 15.43 -5.55
C LEU A 4 -16.75 15.85 -6.99
N TYR A 5 -16.80 14.91 -7.94
CA TYR A 5 -16.61 15.20 -9.37
C TYR A 5 -17.72 16.05 -9.95
N ALA A 6 -18.97 15.79 -9.55
CA ALA A 6 -20.14 16.52 -10.00
C ALA A 6 -20.20 17.96 -9.46
N PHE A 7 -19.75 18.20 -8.21
CA PHE A 7 -19.96 19.48 -7.53
C PHE A 7 -18.69 20.30 -7.29
N VAL A 8 -17.50 19.70 -7.31
CA VAL A 8 -16.21 20.39 -7.13
C VAL A 8 -15.13 19.82 -8.07
N PRO A 9 -15.23 20.05 -9.39
CA PRO A 9 -14.31 19.48 -10.37
C PRO A 9 -12.84 19.87 -10.14
N ALA A 10 -12.58 21.00 -9.48
CA ALA A 10 -11.22 21.43 -9.10
C ALA A 10 -10.54 20.54 -8.04
N ILE A 11 -11.31 19.85 -7.18
CA ILE A 11 -10.79 18.91 -6.17
C ILE A 11 -10.78 17.48 -6.71
N SER A 12 -11.65 17.18 -7.68
CA SER A 12 -11.70 15.89 -8.37
C SER A 12 -10.56 15.62 -9.34
N ILE A 13 -9.57 16.52 -9.40
CA ILE A 13 -8.38 16.36 -10.25
C ILE A 13 -7.50 15.18 -9.78
N VAL A 14 -7.61 14.78 -8.51
CA VAL A 14 -6.86 13.64 -7.97
C VAL A 14 -7.79 12.45 -7.87
N ASP A 15 -7.67 11.53 -8.82
CA ASP A 15 -8.41 10.29 -8.73
C ASP A 15 -7.84 9.44 -7.60
N VAL A 16 -8.64 9.31 -6.55
CA VAL A 16 -8.37 8.49 -5.36
C VAL A 16 -8.10 7.03 -5.75
N THR A 17 -8.62 6.58 -6.89
CA THR A 17 -8.39 5.25 -7.45
C THR A 17 -6.90 4.92 -7.55
N VAL A 18 -6.07 5.85 -8.03
CA VAL A 18 -4.64 5.58 -8.24
C VAL A 18 -3.84 5.53 -6.96
N VAL A 19 -4.24 6.34 -5.97
CA VAL A 19 -3.67 6.25 -4.62
C VAL A 19 -3.93 4.86 -4.03
N PHE A 20 -5.14 4.32 -4.23
CA PHE A 20 -5.48 2.96 -3.81
C PHE A 20 -4.74 1.89 -4.63
N GLU A 21 -4.67 2.02 -5.95
CA GLU A 21 -3.96 1.05 -6.81
C GLU A 21 -2.50 0.88 -6.38
N ILE A 22 -1.77 1.99 -6.17
CA ILE A 22 -0.39 1.96 -5.72
C ILE A 22 -0.28 1.36 -4.31
N SER A 23 -1.17 1.77 -3.39
CA SER A 23 -1.15 1.28 -2.01
C SER A 23 -1.42 -0.22 -1.91
N TYR A 24 -2.43 -0.70 -2.63
CA TYR A 24 -2.76 -2.12 -2.70
C TYR A 24 -1.73 -2.92 -3.48
N ALA A 25 -1.06 -2.34 -4.49
CA ALA A 25 0.03 -3.01 -5.19
C ALA A 25 1.20 -3.26 -4.24
N ILE A 26 1.63 -2.25 -3.49
CA ILE A 26 2.70 -2.40 -2.48
C ILE A 26 2.30 -3.44 -1.43
N PHE A 27 1.04 -3.42 -0.98
CA PHE A 27 0.52 -4.40 -0.02
C PHE A 27 0.53 -5.83 -0.59
N ALA A 28 0.01 -6.03 -1.80
CA ALA A 28 -0.04 -7.33 -2.47
C ALA A 28 1.37 -7.89 -2.69
N PHE A 29 2.31 -7.05 -3.10
CA PHE A 29 3.72 -7.42 -3.28
C PHE A 29 4.38 -7.80 -1.96
N THR A 30 4.20 -6.99 -0.92
CA THR A 30 4.77 -7.26 0.42
C THR A 30 4.19 -8.56 1.00
N SER A 31 2.89 -8.78 0.84
CA SER A 31 2.21 -10.01 1.26
C SER A 31 2.70 -11.23 0.47
N ALA A 32 2.91 -11.09 -0.84
CA ALA A 32 3.44 -12.16 -1.68
C ALA A 32 4.87 -12.58 -1.31
N LEU A 33 5.70 -11.62 -0.89
CA LEU A 33 7.08 -11.86 -0.47
C LEU A 33 7.24 -12.29 1.00
N MET A 34 6.25 -11.99 1.84
CA MET A 34 6.27 -12.29 3.27
C MET A 34 6.68 -13.74 3.60
N PRO A 35 6.18 -14.78 2.90
CA PRO A 35 6.54 -16.17 3.21
C PRO A 35 8.00 -16.51 2.89
N PHE A 36 8.69 -15.72 2.08
CA PHE A 36 10.09 -15.98 1.69
C PHE A 36 11.07 -15.14 2.52
N ILE A 37 10.75 -13.87 2.76
CA ILE A 37 11.64 -12.91 3.45
C ILE A 37 11.46 -12.96 4.97
N LYS A 38 10.22 -13.08 5.45
CA LYS A 38 9.86 -13.07 6.87
C LYS A 38 9.14 -14.36 7.25
N LYS A 39 9.78 -15.50 6.97
CA LYS A 39 9.26 -16.85 7.23
C LYS A 39 8.72 -17.01 8.65
N ASP A 40 9.48 -16.55 9.65
CA ASP A 40 9.08 -16.68 11.06
C ASP A 40 7.81 -15.87 11.37
N LEU A 41 7.72 -14.65 10.83
CA LEU A 41 6.55 -13.79 10.98
C LEU A 41 5.33 -14.40 10.28
N PHE A 42 5.50 -14.86 9.04
CA PHE A 42 4.45 -15.54 8.29
C PHE A 42 3.94 -16.79 9.02
N ASN A 43 4.87 -17.58 9.58
CA ASN A 43 4.51 -18.78 10.33
C ASN A 43 3.80 -18.49 11.65
N ARG A 44 4.01 -17.32 12.26
CA ARG A 44 3.32 -16.91 13.49
C ARG A 44 1.95 -16.31 13.21
N ILE A 45 1.87 -15.40 12.23
CA ILE A 45 0.67 -14.58 12.01
C ILE A 45 -0.38 -15.29 11.16
N VAL A 46 0.00 -16.15 10.22
CA VAL A 46 -0.95 -16.73 9.27
C VAL A 46 -1.53 -18.04 9.84
N PRO A 47 -2.84 -18.07 10.20
CA PRO A 47 -3.45 -19.26 10.78
C PRO A 47 -3.59 -20.39 9.76
N VAL A 48 -3.88 -20.05 8.50
CA VAL A 48 -4.12 -21.02 7.42
C VAL A 48 -2.95 -21.01 6.44
N LYS A 49 -2.01 -21.95 6.63
CA LYS A 49 -0.78 -22.05 5.83
C LYS A 49 -0.97 -22.98 4.63
N MET A 50 -1.94 -22.69 3.79
CA MET A 50 -2.15 -23.48 2.57
C MET A 50 -0.98 -23.28 1.61
N ARG A 51 -0.39 -24.40 1.17
CA ARG A 51 0.73 -24.45 0.23
C ARG A 51 0.39 -25.43 -0.88
N ILE A 52 0.64 -25.05 -2.12
CA ILE A 52 0.60 -25.96 -3.26
C ILE A 52 2.05 -26.34 -3.55
N GLY A 53 2.44 -27.54 -3.12
CA GLY A 53 3.83 -27.99 -3.14
C GLY A 53 4.72 -27.11 -2.25
N ARG A 54 5.74 -26.46 -2.86
CA ARG A 54 6.69 -25.58 -2.14
C ARG A 54 6.25 -24.11 -2.09
N ILE A 55 5.18 -23.72 -2.80
CA ILE A 55 4.78 -22.32 -2.95
C ILE A 55 3.56 -22.03 -2.06
N PRO A 56 3.65 -21.04 -1.16
CA PRO A 56 2.49 -20.58 -0.38
C PRO A 56 1.41 -19.96 -1.27
N ILE A 57 0.14 -20.29 -1.00
CA ILE A 57 -1.00 -19.77 -1.77
C ILE A 57 -1.05 -18.24 -1.72
N VAL A 58 -0.68 -17.64 -0.59
CA VAL A 58 -0.61 -16.18 -0.43
C VAL A 58 0.30 -15.54 -1.48
N SER A 59 1.45 -16.16 -1.80
CA SER A 59 2.33 -15.69 -2.88
C SER A 59 1.72 -15.94 -4.26
N LEU A 60 1.07 -17.09 -4.45
CA LEU A 60 0.43 -17.45 -5.72
C LEU A 60 -0.72 -16.50 -6.08
N ILE A 61 -1.42 -15.93 -5.10
CA ILE A 61 -2.47 -14.94 -5.30
C ILE A 61 -1.88 -13.52 -5.33
N GLY A 62 -0.96 -13.22 -4.41
CA GLY A 62 -0.40 -11.88 -4.25
C GLY A 62 0.38 -11.38 -5.47
N PHE A 63 1.15 -12.24 -6.14
CA PHE A 63 1.89 -11.85 -7.35
C PHE A 63 0.97 -11.52 -8.54
N PRO A 64 -0.04 -12.34 -8.90
CA PRO A 64 -1.03 -11.97 -9.91
C PRO A 64 -1.83 -10.71 -9.56
N VAL A 65 -2.24 -10.54 -8.29
CA VAL A 65 -2.94 -9.32 -7.86
C VAL A 65 -2.04 -8.09 -8.03
N PHE A 66 -0.77 -8.19 -7.64
CA PHE A 66 0.21 -7.12 -7.88
C PHE A 66 0.36 -6.81 -9.37
N GLY A 67 0.51 -7.84 -10.22
CA GLY A 67 0.61 -7.67 -11.66
C GLY A 67 -0.66 -7.04 -12.27
N PHE A 68 -1.84 -7.45 -11.80
CA PHE A 68 -3.11 -6.87 -12.21
C PHE A 68 -3.22 -5.39 -11.80
N LEU A 69 -2.82 -5.04 -10.58
CA LEU A 69 -2.85 -3.65 -10.11
C LEU A 69 -1.85 -2.77 -10.87
N LEU A 70 -0.68 -3.29 -11.23
CA LEU A 70 0.24 -2.57 -12.12
C LEU A 70 -0.35 -2.37 -13.51
N TYR A 71 -1.01 -3.40 -14.07
CA TYR A 71 -1.69 -3.28 -15.34
C TYR A 71 -2.84 -2.25 -15.28
N ALA A 72 -3.68 -2.32 -14.26
CA ALA A 72 -4.75 -1.35 -14.02
C ALA A 72 -4.19 0.07 -13.91
N LEU A 73 -3.10 0.23 -13.16
CA LEU A 73 -2.38 1.50 -13.04
C LEU A 73 -1.91 2.03 -14.40
N THR A 74 -1.35 1.18 -15.27
CA THR A 74 -0.96 1.63 -16.62
C THR A 74 -2.12 2.04 -17.52
N MET A 75 -3.32 1.49 -17.27
CA MET A 75 -4.54 1.81 -18.02
C MET A 75 -5.25 3.06 -17.48
N THR A 76 -5.17 3.30 -16.17
CA THR A 76 -5.67 4.54 -15.55
C THR A 76 -4.71 5.69 -15.81
N TRP A 77 -3.39 5.43 -15.88
CA TRP A 77 -2.37 6.44 -16.17
C TRP A 77 -2.48 6.97 -17.60
N GLY A 78 -2.75 8.28 -17.74
CA GLY A 78 -2.90 8.92 -19.05
C GLY A 78 -4.30 8.81 -19.64
N ASN A 79 -5.25 8.23 -18.91
CA ASN A 79 -6.66 8.29 -19.29
C ASN A 79 -7.20 9.72 -19.06
N PRO A 80 -7.65 10.44 -20.10
CA PRO A 80 -8.04 11.85 -19.97
C PRO A 80 -9.27 12.07 -19.08
N VAL A 81 -10.04 11.03 -18.78
CA VAL A 81 -11.24 11.08 -17.92
C VAL A 81 -10.92 10.70 -16.48
N LEU A 82 -10.09 9.68 -16.28
CA LEU A 82 -9.78 9.14 -14.95
C LEU A 82 -8.55 9.82 -14.33
N LEU A 83 -7.50 10.02 -15.10
CA LEU A 83 -6.25 10.61 -14.63
C LEU A 83 -5.63 11.50 -15.71
N PRO A 84 -6.21 12.69 -15.95
CA PRO A 84 -5.57 13.67 -16.82
C PRO A 84 -4.21 14.04 -16.20
N ILE A 85 -3.14 13.72 -16.93
CA ILE A 85 -1.76 14.04 -16.52
C ILE A 85 -1.59 15.55 -16.71
N ASN A 86 -1.85 16.30 -15.64
CA ASN A 86 -1.64 17.73 -15.58
C ASN A 86 -0.78 18.08 -14.33
N VAL A 87 -0.22 19.29 -14.32
CA VAL A 87 0.65 19.74 -13.22
C VAL A 87 -0.07 19.68 -11.86
N PRO A 88 -1.33 20.13 -11.70
CA PRO A 88 -2.07 19.98 -10.44
C PRO A 88 -2.21 18.53 -9.94
N THR A 89 -2.46 17.56 -10.82
CA THR A 89 -2.58 16.13 -10.48
C THR A 89 -1.25 15.59 -9.95
N LEU A 90 -0.13 15.93 -10.58
CA LEU A 90 1.20 15.48 -10.14
C LEU A 90 1.60 16.12 -8.80
N VAL A 91 1.32 17.42 -8.62
CA VAL A 91 1.61 18.14 -7.37
C VAL A 91 0.80 17.55 -6.23
N SER A 92 -0.48 17.30 -6.43
CA SER A 92 -1.36 16.74 -5.39
C SER A 92 -1.00 15.30 -5.00
N LEU A 93 -0.68 14.43 -5.96
CA LEU A 93 -0.11 13.10 -5.66
C LEU A 93 1.17 13.21 -4.84
N GLY A 94 2.08 14.11 -5.24
CA GLY A 94 3.31 14.39 -4.50
C GLY A 94 3.03 14.82 -3.07
N VAL A 95 2.12 15.78 -2.85
CA VAL A 95 1.73 16.25 -1.52
C VAL A 95 1.16 15.11 -0.67
N ILE A 96 0.29 14.25 -1.22
CA ILE A 96 -0.30 13.14 -0.48
C ILE A 96 0.78 12.18 0.00
N TYR A 97 1.65 11.68 -0.88
CA TYR A 97 2.69 10.73 -0.49
C TYR A 97 3.75 11.35 0.43
N VAL A 98 4.18 12.59 0.17
CA VAL A 98 5.14 13.29 1.02
C VAL A 98 4.54 13.55 2.40
N SER A 99 3.28 13.94 2.48
CA SER A 99 2.61 14.17 3.78
C SER A 99 2.54 12.88 4.61
N GLY A 100 2.21 11.73 3.99
CA GLY A 100 2.25 10.43 4.65
C GLY A 100 3.63 10.07 5.20
N ILE A 101 4.69 10.31 4.42
CA ILE A 101 6.08 10.09 4.85
C ILE A 101 6.45 11.00 6.03
N ILE A 102 6.11 12.29 5.95
CA ILE A 102 6.39 13.25 7.02
C ILE A 102 5.69 12.85 8.32
N ILE A 103 4.41 12.45 8.24
CA ILE A 103 3.65 11.98 9.40
C ILE A 103 4.32 10.73 10.01
N PHE A 104 4.69 9.75 9.18
CA PHE A 104 5.37 8.55 9.62
C PHE A 104 6.70 8.86 10.32
N LEU A 105 7.57 9.66 9.69
CA LEU A 105 8.86 10.04 10.26
C LEU A 105 8.71 10.83 11.55
N THR A 106 7.79 11.79 11.58
CA THR A 106 7.52 12.61 12.78
C THR A 106 7.08 11.72 13.94
N SER A 107 6.12 10.82 13.69
CA SER A 107 5.67 9.85 14.68
C SER A 107 6.81 8.94 15.15
N TYR A 108 7.62 8.44 14.22
CA TYR A 108 8.78 7.60 14.52
C TYR A 108 9.80 8.31 15.43
N PHE A 109 10.18 9.54 15.10
CA PHE A 109 11.15 10.32 15.87
C PHE A 109 10.60 10.71 17.26
N ILE A 110 9.33 11.13 17.34
CA ILE A 110 8.70 11.46 18.63
C ILE A 110 8.68 10.24 19.55
N ASN A 111 8.21 9.09 19.03
CA ASN A 111 8.10 7.87 19.81
C ASN A 111 9.49 7.31 20.19
N SER A 112 10.48 7.41 19.31
CA SER A 112 11.86 7.00 19.59
C SER A 112 12.47 7.84 20.73
N ARG A 113 12.18 9.15 20.78
CA ARG A 113 12.61 10.03 21.87
C ARG A 113 11.88 9.77 23.20
N ARG A 114 10.67 9.20 23.16
CA ARG A 114 9.89 8.81 24.35
C ARG A 114 10.33 7.48 24.96
N GLY A 115 11.40 6.86 24.46
CA GLY A 115 11.90 5.59 24.98
C GLY A 115 11.04 4.37 24.62
N ILE A 116 10.04 4.54 23.74
CA ILE A 116 9.27 3.42 23.20
C ILE A 116 10.22 2.64 22.30
N GLN A 117 10.62 1.46 22.75
CA GLN A 117 11.37 0.52 21.94
C GLN A 117 10.44 0.01 20.82
N MET A 118 10.34 0.76 19.72
CA MET A 118 9.53 0.35 18.55
C MET A 118 9.87 -1.09 18.13
N LYS A 119 11.13 -1.49 18.30
CA LYS A 119 11.59 -2.86 18.03
C LYS A 119 10.93 -3.92 18.94
N LEU A 120 10.68 -3.62 20.22
CA LEU A 120 9.97 -4.53 21.13
C LEU A 120 8.47 -4.60 20.82
N LEU A 121 7.84 -3.48 20.44
CA LEU A 121 6.42 -3.46 20.10
C LEU A 121 6.08 -4.39 18.92
N PHE A 122 6.99 -4.54 17.95
CA PHE A 122 6.87 -5.51 16.85
C PHE A 122 7.39 -6.92 17.19
N SER A 123 8.06 -7.09 18.34
CA SER A 123 8.52 -8.39 18.85
C SER A 123 7.50 -9.07 19.76
N GLU A 124 6.52 -8.30 20.27
CA GLU A 124 5.51 -8.72 21.23
C GLU A 124 4.18 -9.16 20.61
N ILE A 125 4.06 -9.34 19.29
CA ILE A 125 2.86 -10.01 18.75
C ILE A 125 2.78 -11.37 19.44
N PRO A 126 1.80 -11.59 20.33
CA PRO A 126 1.77 -12.75 21.18
C PRO A 126 1.72 -14.00 20.30
N PRO A 127 2.54 -15.03 20.57
CA PRO A 127 2.32 -16.33 19.99
C PRO A 127 1.04 -16.89 20.63
N GLU A 128 -0.11 -16.59 20.01
CA GLU A 128 -1.31 -17.41 20.16
C GLU A 128 -1.32 -18.49 19.06
#